data_AF-A0A9J7X5X1-F1
#
_entry.id   AF-A0A9J7X5X1-F1
#
_cell.length_a   1.000
_cell.length_b   1.000
_cell.length_c   1.000
_cell.angle_alpha   90.00
_cell.angle_beta   90.00
_cell.angle_gamma   90.00
#
_symmetry.space_group_name_H-M   'P 1'
#
loop_
_entity.id
_entity.type
_entity.pdbx_description
1 polymer ?
#
loop_
_entity_poly.entity_id
_entity_poly.type
_entity_poly.pdbx_seq_one_letter_code
_entity_poly.pdbx_strand_id
1 'polypeptide(L)'
;MMGTPAKLLVILGESNCERLNLPAGIPDSLNDLKREIQTQLRVLEDFRLQFKDPDFNDFVNLSSTSDIQDKATLKVIFLTSSTSIPTSSSEINETSSVSSCDTDLISSPQSSVLSTPESVSSVRSQAWPESFPIPQFSFDAEMQLQKAQLAYQTDGTVLSPNAKLKSDILDALASEIIKFKAYPSSADLDDVASALVRKHPCLKEKGSASGYYGWKISLKYKMANYRTKLRNIGCSELNINSHKRKGSMGSPNQVKKPRKAEVNYCPDYPLGETKDTLGKQRITLLSEVTKKNNEQVIKVLMDQTFALRRHEVVEDLPFIVEFKNRWPALFTEREVSAEFSRITTIPLVSKFMGQLDNFSTQLINIVKKKRRSSVTEDHKHPVSYGSECHH
;
A
#
# COMPACT_ATOMS: atom_id res chain seq x y z
N MET A 1 -20.06 -36.70 -33.03
CA MET A 1 -20.33 -36.85 -31.59
C MET A 1 -21.05 -35.59 -31.13
N MET A 2 -22.25 -35.71 -30.58
CA MET A 2 -22.99 -34.53 -30.09
C MET A 2 -22.36 -34.13 -28.76
N GLY A 3 -21.71 -32.96 -28.71
CA GLY A 3 -21.10 -32.45 -27.48
C GLY A 3 -22.17 -32.13 -26.43
N THR A 4 -21.85 -32.37 -25.17
CA THR A 4 -22.76 -32.10 -24.04
C THR A 4 -22.98 -30.58 -23.93
N PRO A 5 -24.23 -30.08 -23.92
CA PRO A 5 -24.50 -28.65 -23.86
C PRO A 5 -23.89 -28.04 -22.60
N ALA A 6 -23.25 -26.88 -22.76
CA ALA A 6 -22.56 -26.18 -21.68
C ALA A 6 -23.02 -24.73 -21.54
N LYS A 7 -23.02 -24.21 -20.32
CA LYS A 7 -23.31 -22.81 -20.00
C LYS A 7 -22.12 -22.21 -19.29
N LEU A 8 -21.62 -21.08 -19.77
CA LEU A 8 -20.47 -20.39 -19.15
C LEU A 8 -20.92 -19.01 -18.66
N LEU A 9 -20.33 -18.54 -17.57
CA LEU A 9 -20.52 -17.17 -17.09
C LEU A 9 -19.33 -16.33 -17.54
N VAL A 10 -19.56 -15.31 -18.37
CA VAL A 10 -18.49 -14.49 -18.95
C VAL A 10 -18.50 -13.09 -18.33
N ILE A 11 -17.38 -12.69 -17.75
CA ILE A 11 -17.17 -11.37 -17.14
C ILE A 11 -16.49 -10.46 -18.16
N LEU A 12 -17.20 -9.41 -18.60
CA LEU A 12 -16.73 -8.44 -19.61
C LEU A 12 -16.15 -7.16 -18.98
N GLY A 13 -16.30 -6.96 -17.66
CA GLY A 13 -15.79 -5.77 -16.96
C GLY A 13 -16.02 -5.85 -15.45
N GLU A 14 -15.80 -4.75 -14.72
CA GLU A 14 -15.90 -4.72 -13.23
C GLU A 14 -17.32 -4.98 -12.70
N SER A 15 -18.35 -4.84 -13.55
CA SER A 15 -19.75 -5.03 -13.18
C SER A 15 -20.63 -5.62 -14.29
N ASN A 16 -20.04 -6.12 -15.39
CA ASN A 16 -20.78 -6.77 -16.47
C ASN A 16 -20.45 -8.27 -16.54
N CYS A 17 -21.48 -9.11 -16.31
CA CYS A 17 -21.40 -10.56 -16.37
C CYS A 17 -22.57 -11.10 -17.21
N GLU A 18 -22.27 -11.80 -18.30
CA GLU A 18 -23.25 -12.34 -19.23
C GLU A 18 -23.16 -13.87 -19.31
N ARG A 19 -24.28 -14.52 -19.61
CA ARG A 19 -24.33 -15.98 -19.74
C ARG A 19 -24.13 -16.36 -21.21
N LEU A 20 -23.09 -17.14 -21.48
CA LEU A 20 -22.84 -17.75 -22.78
C LEU A 20 -23.46 -19.15 -22.82
N ASN A 21 -24.29 -19.43 -23.83
CA ASN A 21 -24.91 -20.75 -24.00
C ASN A 21 -24.27 -21.47 -25.19
N LEU A 22 -23.72 -22.65 -24.96
CA LEU A 22 -23.04 -23.47 -25.96
C LEU A 22 -23.87 -24.75 -26.19
N PRO A 23 -24.85 -24.73 -27.11
CA PRO A 23 -25.75 -25.86 -27.33
C PRO A 23 -25.04 -27.11 -27.86
N ALA A 24 -23.90 -26.95 -28.53
CA ALA A 24 -23.05 -28.03 -29.02
C ALA A 24 -21.93 -28.43 -28.04
N GLY A 25 -21.89 -27.84 -26.85
CA GLY A 25 -20.82 -28.02 -25.86
C GLY A 25 -19.63 -27.08 -26.04
N ILE A 26 -18.64 -27.20 -25.14
CA ILE A 26 -17.45 -26.36 -25.16
C ILE A 26 -16.60 -26.72 -26.39
N PRO A 27 -16.25 -25.76 -27.27
CA PRO A 27 -15.42 -26.04 -28.44
C PRO A 27 -14.03 -26.60 -28.08
N ASP A 28 -13.49 -27.49 -28.91
CA ASP A 28 -12.16 -28.08 -28.71
C ASP A 28 -11.01 -27.08 -28.97
N SER A 29 -11.30 -25.97 -29.65
CA SER A 29 -10.35 -24.90 -29.96
C SER A 29 -10.66 -23.63 -29.21
N LEU A 30 -9.63 -23.04 -28.57
CA LEU A 30 -9.74 -21.76 -27.88
C LEU A 30 -10.19 -20.63 -28.82
N ASN A 31 -9.79 -20.66 -30.09
CA ASN A 31 -10.18 -19.65 -31.07
C ASN A 31 -11.67 -19.75 -31.43
N ASP A 32 -12.22 -20.96 -31.46
CA ASP A 32 -13.65 -21.17 -31.70
C ASP A 32 -14.49 -20.70 -30.50
N LEU A 33 -14.01 -20.93 -29.27
CA LEU A 33 -14.63 -20.39 -28.06
C LEU A 33 -14.59 -18.84 -28.04
N LYS A 34 -13.47 -18.23 -28.44
CA LYS A 34 -13.39 -16.76 -28.58
C LYS A 34 -14.40 -16.23 -29.60
N ARG A 35 -14.53 -16.88 -30.76
CA ARG A 35 -15.49 -16.50 -31.81
C ARG A 35 -16.93 -16.57 -31.32
N GLU A 36 -17.27 -17.57 -30.51
CA GLU A 36 -18.61 -17.71 -29.94
C GLU A 36 -18.92 -16.59 -28.93
N ILE A 37 -17.93 -16.20 -28.12
CA ILE A 37 -18.02 -15.05 -27.20
C ILE A 37 -18.18 -13.74 -27.99
N GLN A 38 -17.42 -13.54 -29.06
CA GLN A 38 -17.56 -12.36 -29.93
C GLN A 38 -18.94 -12.29 -30.59
N THR A 39 -19.47 -13.43 -31.04
CA THR A 39 -20.75 -13.50 -31.76
C THR A 39 -21.95 -13.30 -30.82
N GLN A 40 -21.99 -14.02 -29.69
CA GLN A 40 -23.13 -13.94 -28.77
C GLN A 40 -23.10 -12.69 -27.89
N LEU A 41 -21.92 -12.25 -27.43
CA LEU A 41 -21.76 -11.12 -26.50
C LEU A 41 -21.33 -9.82 -27.19
N ARG A 42 -21.33 -9.79 -28.53
CA ARG A 42 -21.03 -8.62 -29.39
C ARG A 42 -19.70 -7.92 -29.05
N VAL A 43 -18.69 -8.70 -28.72
CA VAL A 43 -17.35 -8.18 -28.43
C VAL A 43 -16.59 -7.97 -29.74
N LEU A 44 -16.29 -6.71 -30.08
CA LEU A 44 -15.58 -6.34 -31.33
C LEU A 44 -14.06 -6.28 -31.17
N GLU A 45 -13.57 -6.10 -29.94
CA GLU A 45 -12.14 -5.97 -29.64
C GLU A 45 -11.45 -7.35 -29.51
N ASP A 46 -10.13 -7.39 -29.73
CA ASP A 46 -9.35 -8.60 -29.43
C ASP A 46 -9.14 -8.74 -27.91
N PHE A 47 -9.17 -9.98 -27.44
CA PHE A 47 -9.09 -10.27 -26.02
C PHE A 47 -8.43 -11.61 -25.72
N ARG A 48 -7.94 -11.73 -24.50
CA ARG A 48 -7.58 -13.02 -23.90
C ARG A 48 -8.61 -13.43 -22.86
N LEU A 49 -8.73 -14.73 -22.65
CA LEU A 49 -9.64 -15.33 -21.68
C LEU A 49 -8.86 -15.77 -20.45
N GLN A 50 -9.46 -15.55 -19.28
CA GLN A 50 -9.07 -16.20 -18.04
C GLN A 50 -10.25 -17.03 -17.55
N PHE A 51 -10.00 -18.15 -16.89
CA PHE A 51 -11.05 -18.93 -16.21
C PHE A 51 -10.80 -18.92 -14.71
N LYS A 52 -11.87 -19.07 -13.94
CA LYS A 52 -11.79 -19.21 -12.49
C LYS A 52 -11.35 -20.63 -12.15
N ASP A 53 -10.09 -20.78 -11.78
CA ASP A 53 -9.48 -22.06 -11.46
C ASP A 53 -10.00 -22.58 -10.10
N PRO A 54 -10.49 -23.83 -10.00
CA PRO A 54 -11.04 -24.37 -8.76
C PRO A 54 -9.97 -24.66 -7.69
N ASP A 55 -8.73 -24.92 -8.08
CA ASP A 55 -7.61 -25.23 -7.17
C ASP A 55 -7.02 -23.95 -6.55
N PHE A 56 -6.97 -22.86 -7.32
CA PHE A 56 -6.43 -21.57 -6.87
C PHE A 56 -7.50 -20.54 -6.47
N ASN A 57 -8.78 -20.78 -6.80
CA ASN A 57 -9.92 -19.86 -6.62
C ASN A 57 -9.64 -18.43 -7.12
N ASP A 58 -8.82 -18.29 -8.17
CA ASP A 58 -8.42 -17.04 -8.83
C ASP A 58 -8.52 -17.18 -10.35
N PHE A 59 -8.43 -16.07 -11.09
CA PHE A 59 -8.52 -16.07 -12.56
C PHE A 59 -7.15 -16.35 -13.21
N VAL A 60 -7.04 -17.49 -13.86
CA VAL A 60 -5.83 -17.94 -14.58
C VAL A 60 -6.06 -17.85 -16.08
N ASN A 61 -5.03 -17.56 -16.87
CA ASN A 61 -5.13 -17.51 -18.33
C ASN A 61 -5.58 -18.86 -18.89
N LEU A 62 -6.66 -18.86 -19.66
CA LEU A 62 -7.16 -20.05 -20.33
C LEU A 62 -6.28 -20.34 -21.54
N SER A 63 -5.54 -21.44 -21.47
CA SER A 63 -4.62 -21.87 -22.56
C SER A 63 -5.20 -23.01 -23.37
N SER A 64 -6.09 -23.82 -22.78
CA SER A 64 -6.81 -24.91 -23.44
C SER A 64 -8.27 -24.93 -22.98
N THR A 65 -9.21 -25.32 -23.86
CA THR A 65 -10.62 -25.47 -23.50
C THR A 65 -10.90 -26.73 -22.68
N SER A 66 -9.94 -27.65 -22.57
CA SER A 66 -9.98 -28.79 -21.64
C SER A 66 -10.01 -28.39 -20.17
N ASP A 67 -9.57 -27.16 -19.86
CA ASP A 67 -9.41 -26.67 -18.49
C ASP A 67 -10.73 -26.11 -17.92
N ILE A 68 -11.79 -26.07 -18.74
CA ILE A 68 -13.09 -25.52 -18.38
C ILE A 68 -14.19 -26.56 -18.54
N GLN A 69 -15.16 -26.51 -17.63
CA GLN A 69 -16.32 -27.41 -17.58
C GLN A 69 -17.63 -26.61 -17.62
N ASP A 70 -18.76 -27.30 -17.71
CA ASP A 70 -20.08 -26.68 -17.60
C ASP A 70 -20.16 -25.81 -16.33
N LYS A 71 -20.69 -24.60 -16.47
CA LYS A 71 -20.79 -23.55 -15.43
C LYS A 71 -19.48 -22.90 -15.01
N ALA A 72 -18.39 -23.10 -15.76
CA ALA A 72 -17.16 -22.36 -15.51
C ALA A 72 -17.35 -20.83 -15.71
N THR A 73 -16.60 -20.05 -14.94
CA THR A 73 -16.59 -18.59 -15.03
C THR A 73 -15.38 -18.13 -15.82
N LEU A 74 -15.61 -17.44 -16.92
CA LEU A 74 -14.61 -16.83 -17.77
C LEU A 74 -14.54 -15.33 -17.52
N LYS A 75 -13.35 -14.75 -17.67
CA LYS A 75 -13.10 -13.30 -17.62
C LYS A 75 -12.38 -12.88 -18.88
N VAL A 76 -12.94 -11.88 -19.55
CA VAL A 76 -12.40 -11.29 -20.78
C VAL A 76 -11.45 -10.16 -20.38
N ILE A 77 -10.25 -10.18 -20.96
CA ILE A 77 -9.25 -9.12 -20.80
C ILE A 77 -8.95 -8.57 -22.19
N PHE A 78 -9.41 -7.36 -22.46
CA PHE A 78 -9.18 -6.66 -23.72
C PHE A 78 -7.70 -6.36 -23.94
N LEU A 79 -7.24 -6.62 -25.16
CA LEU A 79 -5.89 -6.31 -25.62
C LEU A 79 -5.99 -5.01 -26.41
N THR A 80 -5.70 -3.88 -25.76
CA THR A 80 -5.81 -2.56 -26.41
C THR A 80 -4.81 -2.45 -27.56
N SER A 81 -5.32 -2.40 -28.80
CA SER A 81 -4.58 -1.95 -29.97
C SER A 81 -4.59 -0.42 -29.99
N SER A 82 -3.42 0.20 -29.91
CA SER A 82 -3.24 1.65 -29.87
C SER A 82 -3.57 2.31 -31.20
N THR A 83 -4.70 3.03 -31.33
CA THR A 83 -4.90 4.06 -32.37
C THR A 83 -5.96 5.11 -31.98
N SER A 84 -5.59 6.39 -32.15
CA SER A 84 -6.39 7.63 -32.37
C SER A 84 -7.20 8.34 -31.25
N ILE A 85 -6.85 9.64 -31.13
CA ILE A 85 -7.40 10.83 -30.43
C ILE A 85 -8.63 11.37 -31.24
N PRO A 86 -9.65 12.11 -30.71
CA PRO A 86 -9.60 13.53 -30.21
C PRO A 86 -10.51 13.84 -29.01
N THR A 87 -10.55 15.02 -28.36
CA THR A 87 -9.72 16.23 -28.12
C THR A 87 -10.71 17.18 -27.43
N SER A 88 -10.38 17.72 -26.26
CA SER A 88 -10.97 18.98 -25.70
C SER A 88 -10.30 19.24 -24.33
N SER A 89 -9.22 20.01 -24.27
CA SER A 89 -9.18 21.48 -24.10
C SER A 89 -9.90 21.98 -22.84
N SER A 90 -9.12 22.38 -21.82
CA SER A 90 -9.36 23.59 -21.02
C SER A 90 -8.10 23.90 -20.20
N GLU A 91 -7.47 25.01 -20.60
CA GLU A 91 -6.41 25.73 -19.90
C GLU A 91 -6.98 26.46 -18.68
N ILE A 92 -6.24 26.52 -17.56
CA ILE A 92 -6.15 27.71 -16.72
C ILE A 92 -4.72 27.81 -16.17
N ASN A 93 -4.08 28.93 -16.49
CA ASN A 93 -2.75 29.37 -16.07
C ASN A 93 -2.83 30.21 -14.78
N GLU A 94 -1.63 30.55 -14.27
CA GLU A 94 -1.28 31.60 -13.30
C GLU A 94 -1.24 31.18 -11.82
N THR A 95 -0.08 30.85 -11.25
CA THR A 95 1.05 31.72 -10.80
C THR A 95 0.67 32.76 -9.74
N SER A 96 1.16 32.56 -8.51
CA SER A 96 1.86 33.62 -7.77
C SER A 96 2.57 33.04 -6.54
N SER A 97 3.83 33.44 -6.44
CA SER A 97 4.82 33.15 -5.40
C SER A 97 5.14 34.44 -4.66
N VAL A 98 5.19 34.41 -3.32
CA VAL A 98 5.90 35.30 -2.36
C VAL A 98 5.44 34.86 -0.96
N SER A 99 6.14 34.90 0.15
CA SER A 99 7.46 35.35 0.58
C SER A 99 7.71 34.74 1.96
N SER A 100 8.98 34.50 2.28
CA SER A 100 9.53 34.14 3.59
C SER A 100 9.24 35.20 4.67
N CYS A 101 9.10 34.77 5.92
CA CYS A 101 9.67 35.49 7.06
C CYS A 101 10.09 34.52 8.17
N ASP A 102 11.31 34.77 8.66
CA ASP A 102 12.06 34.05 9.67
C ASP A 102 11.45 34.11 11.07
N THR A 103 11.78 33.12 11.90
CA THR A 103 12.06 33.38 13.32
C THR A 103 13.10 32.38 13.82
N ASP A 104 14.31 32.90 14.04
CA ASP A 104 15.42 32.27 14.74
C ASP A 104 15.08 32.00 16.20
N LEU A 105 15.36 30.78 16.68
CA LEU A 105 15.69 30.51 18.09
C LEU A 105 16.80 29.45 18.20
N ILE A 106 18.03 29.97 18.21
CA ILE A 106 19.15 29.65 19.12
C ILE A 106 19.57 28.18 19.31
N SER A 107 20.73 27.92 18.72
CA SER A 107 21.74 26.86 18.83
C SER A 107 22.00 26.15 20.20
N SER A 108 22.04 24.81 20.14
CA SER A 108 23.20 23.89 20.32
C SER A 108 23.95 23.81 21.69
N PRO A 109 24.64 22.69 22.03
CA PRO A 109 25.81 22.23 21.26
C PRO A 109 25.93 20.72 20.97
N GLN A 110 26.73 20.49 19.94
CA GLN A 110 27.23 19.23 19.39
C GLN A 110 27.84 18.29 20.43
N SER A 111 27.62 16.99 20.24
CA SER A 111 28.62 15.97 20.52
C SER A 111 28.95 15.26 19.21
N SER A 112 30.13 15.55 18.69
CA SER A 112 30.77 14.88 17.58
C SER A 112 31.56 13.70 18.10
N VAL A 113 31.04 12.46 18.00
CA VAL A 113 31.92 11.29 17.89
C VAL A 113 31.21 10.11 17.21
N LEU A 114 31.85 9.68 16.12
CA LEU A 114 31.87 8.32 15.57
C LEU A 114 30.58 7.75 14.97
N SER A 115 30.52 7.77 13.63
CA SER A 115 29.79 6.81 12.82
C SER A 115 30.19 5.39 13.24
N THR A 116 29.46 4.84 14.18
CA THR A 116 29.36 3.40 14.38
C THR A 116 28.74 2.85 13.10
N PRO A 117 29.19 1.71 12.55
CA PRO A 117 28.50 1.10 11.43
C PRO A 117 27.04 0.97 11.85
N GLU A 118 26.12 1.57 11.08
CA GLU A 118 24.69 1.38 11.28
C GLU A 118 24.51 -0.12 11.41
N SER A 119 24.25 -0.58 12.64
CA SER A 119 23.79 -1.94 12.85
C SER A 119 22.60 -2.05 11.92
N VAL A 120 22.69 -2.91 10.91
CA VAL A 120 21.66 -3.08 9.89
C VAL A 120 20.41 -3.58 10.59
N SER A 121 19.68 -2.64 11.16
CA SER A 121 18.44 -2.87 11.86
C SER A 121 17.41 -3.16 10.79
N SER A 122 16.75 -4.30 10.92
CA SER A 122 15.56 -4.63 10.13
C SER A 122 14.42 -3.62 10.36
N VAL A 123 14.50 -2.82 11.42
CA VAL A 123 13.49 -1.85 11.85
C VAL A 123 13.72 -0.51 11.17
N ARG A 124 12.66 0.00 10.52
CA ARG A 124 12.62 1.33 9.92
C ARG A 124 12.46 2.38 10.99
N SER A 125 13.33 3.38 11.01
CA SER A 125 13.30 4.48 11.97
C SER A 125 12.74 5.79 11.39
N GLN A 126 12.67 5.90 10.06
CA GLN A 126 12.29 7.14 9.38
C GLN A 126 10.85 7.09 8.87
N ALA A 127 10.15 8.22 9.01
CA ALA A 127 8.87 8.44 8.35
C ALA A 127 9.05 8.57 6.84
N TRP A 128 7.94 8.46 6.10
CA TRP A 128 7.96 8.83 4.67
C TRP A 128 8.37 10.31 4.54
N PRO A 129 9.37 10.63 3.69
CA PRO A 129 9.88 11.99 3.56
C PRO A 129 8.86 12.91 2.88
N GLU A 130 8.93 14.22 3.13
CA GLU A 130 8.11 15.20 2.41
C GLU A 130 8.49 15.34 0.94
N SER A 131 9.78 15.15 0.63
CA SER A 131 10.29 15.00 -0.73
C SER A 131 11.14 13.75 -0.80
N PHE A 132 10.71 12.79 -1.61
CA PHE A 132 11.44 11.54 -1.79
C PHE A 132 12.87 11.77 -2.33
N PRO A 133 13.93 11.24 -1.66
CA PRO A 133 15.30 11.38 -2.13
C PRO A 133 15.56 10.40 -3.28
N ILE A 134 15.92 10.92 -4.45
CA ILE A 134 16.29 10.07 -5.59
C ILE A 134 17.73 9.55 -5.37
N PRO A 135 17.92 8.22 -5.27
CA PRO A 135 19.23 7.63 -5.03
C PRO A 135 20.16 7.88 -6.21
N GLN A 136 21.44 7.60 -6.00
CA GLN A 136 22.40 7.51 -7.09
C GLN A 136 22.17 6.20 -7.85
N PHE A 137 22.15 6.28 -9.18
CA PHE A 137 22.02 5.12 -10.05
C PHE A 137 23.39 4.49 -10.37
N SER A 138 23.41 3.40 -11.12
CA SER A 138 24.69 2.84 -11.57
C SER A 138 25.49 3.87 -12.39
N PHE A 139 26.81 3.71 -12.43
CA PHE A 139 27.67 4.65 -13.17
C PHE A 139 27.26 4.78 -14.64
N ASP A 140 26.91 3.67 -15.30
CA ASP A 140 26.45 3.67 -16.69
C ASP A 140 25.05 4.29 -16.86
N ALA A 141 24.18 4.17 -15.87
CA ALA A 141 22.88 4.82 -15.86
C ALA A 141 23.00 6.34 -15.67
N GLU A 142 23.82 6.78 -14.71
CA GLU A 142 24.09 8.20 -14.46
C GLU A 142 24.69 8.88 -15.70
N MET A 143 25.68 8.25 -16.35
CA MET A 143 26.27 8.78 -17.58
C MET A 143 25.24 8.94 -18.71
N GLN A 144 24.33 7.97 -18.86
CA GLN A 144 23.24 8.06 -19.85
C GLN A 144 22.25 9.18 -19.49
N LEU A 145 21.88 9.30 -18.22
CA LEU A 145 20.97 10.34 -17.74
C LEU A 145 21.57 11.74 -17.88
N GLN A 146 22.86 11.92 -17.60
CA GLN A 146 23.56 13.18 -17.80
C GLN A 146 23.57 13.60 -19.27
N LYS A 147 23.93 12.68 -20.18
CA LYS A 147 23.90 12.95 -21.62
C LYS A 147 22.49 13.30 -22.11
N ALA A 148 21.48 12.57 -21.64
CA ALA A 148 20.08 12.84 -21.97
C ALA A 148 19.59 14.16 -21.39
N GLN A 149 20.03 14.53 -20.18
CA GLN A 149 19.67 15.79 -19.56
C GLN A 149 20.24 16.98 -20.33
N LEU A 150 21.47 16.85 -20.85
CA LEU A 150 22.08 17.87 -21.72
C LEU A 150 21.29 18.03 -23.03
N ALA A 151 20.90 16.92 -23.66
CA ALA A 151 20.06 16.95 -24.86
C ALA A 151 18.73 17.65 -24.56
N TYR A 152 18.05 17.26 -23.46
CA TYR A 152 16.81 17.89 -23.02
C TYR A 152 16.93 19.40 -22.80
N GLN A 153 18.05 19.87 -22.22
CA GLN A 153 18.30 21.31 -22.05
C GLN A 153 18.56 22.04 -23.37
N THR A 154 19.10 21.34 -24.37
CA THR A 154 19.48 21.93 -25.66
C THR A 154 18.27 22.07 -26.59
N ASP A 155 17.46 21.02 -26.71
CA ASP A 155 16.38 20.95 -27.72
C ASP A 155 15.06 20.37 -27.19
N GLY A 156 14.96 20.12 -25.87
CA GLY A 156 13.76 19.52 -25.26
C GLY A 156 13.61 18.03 -25.53
N THR A 157 14.64 17.35 -26.06
CA THR A 157 14.58 15.92 -26.35
C THR A 157 14.41 15.10 -25.07
N VAL A 158 13.29 14.38 -25.02
CA VAL A 158 12.98 13.40 -23.98
C VAL A 158 13.68 12.08 -24.30
N LEU A 159 14.29 11.48 -23.29
CA LEU A 159 14.85 10.13 -23.35
C LEU A 159 13.74 9.10 -23.22
N SER A 160 13.69 8.14 -24.15
CA SER A 160 12.99 6.87 -23.94
C SER A 160 13.99 5.85 -23.42
N PRO A 161 13.97 5.49 -22.12
CA PRO A 161 14.96 4.58 -21.56
C PRO A 161 14.84 3.19 -22.19
N ASN A 162 15.97 2.59 -22.55
CA ASN A 162 16.00 1.18 -22.91
C ASN A 162 15.68 0.30 -21.69
N ALA A 163 15.40 -0.99 -21.92
CA ALA A 163 15.00 -1.92 -20.87
C ALA A 163 16.04 -2.03 -19.72
N LYS A 164 17.34 -1.96 -20.05
CA LYS A 164 18.42 -2.05 -19.07
C LYS A 164 18.45 -0.81 -18.15
N LEU A 165 18.49 0.39 -18.73
CA LEU A 165 18.48 1.65 -18.00
C LEU A 165 17.23 1.77 -17.13
N LYS A 166 16.06 1.40 -17.69
CA LYS A 166 14.80 1.40 -16.94
C LYS A 166 14.85 0.45 -15.75
N SER A 167 15.41 -0.75 -15.91
CA SER A 167 15.54 -1.70 -14.79
C SER A 167 16.47 -1.17 -13.70
N ASP A 168 17.62 -0.59 -14.07
CA ASP A 168 18.59 -0.06 -13.10
C ASP A 168 18.00 1.06 -12.23
N ILE A 169 17.35 2.04 -12.87
CA ILE A 169 16.64 3.12 -12.18
C ILE A 169 15.58 2.54 -11.23
N LEU A 170 14.78 1.58 -11.69
CA LEU A 170 13.74 0.95 -10.88
C LEU A 170 14.31 0.11 -9.73
N ASP A 171 15.46 -0.55 -9.91
CA ASP A 171 16.16 -1.31 -8.86
C ASP A 171 16.67 -0.38 -7.76
N ALA A 172 17.34 0.71 -8.13
CA ALA A 172 17.81 1.71 -7.18
C ALA A 172 16.65 2.35 -6.41
N LEU A 173 15.58 2.76 -7.10
CA LEU A 173 14.39 3.33 -6.46
C LEU A 173 13.71 2.32 -5.54
N ALA A 174 13.57 1.06 -5.94
CA ALA A 174 12.99 0.03 -5.08
C ALA A 174 13.82 -0.21 -3.82
N SER A 175 15.15 -0.20 -3.96
CA SER A 175 16.10 -0.31 -2.84
C SER A 175 16.04 0.89 -1.89
N GLU A 176 15.66 2.07 -2.39
CA GLU A 176 15.48 3.26 -1.54
C GLU A 176 14.09 3.27 -0.88
N ILE A 177 13.02 2.99 -1.64
CA ILE A 177 11.64 2.92 -1.13
C ILE A 177 11.54 1.92 0.02
N ILE A 178 12.17 0.75 -0.11
CA ILE A 178 12.03 -0.30 0.89
C ILE A 178 12.45 0.22 2.26
N LYS A 179 13.48 1.08 2.36
CA LYS A 179 13.97 1.64 3.62
C LYS A 179 12.89 2.34 4.44
N PHE A 180 11.90 2.93 3.78
CA PHE A 180 10.76 3.61 4.40
C PHE A 180 9.53 2.70 4.53
N LYS A 181 9.17 1.98 3.46
CA LYS A 181 7.95 1.16 3.41
C LYS A 181 8.15 -0.10 2.57
N ALA A 182 7.89 -1.25 3.18
CA ALA A 182 7.79 -2.53 2.45
C ALA A 182 6.60 -2.56 1.46
N TYR A 183 5.48 -1.95 1.85
CA TYR A 183 4.23 -1.90 1.10
C TYR A 183 3.82 -0.45 0.82
N PRO A 184 4.49 0.26 -0.10
CA PRO A 184 4.13 1.63 -0.46
C PRO A 184 2.71 1.69 -1.03
N SER A 185 1.98 2.73 -0.65
CA SER A 185 0.66 3.05 -1.17
C SER A 185 0.73 3.65 -2.58
N SER A 186 -0.42 3.83 -3.24
CA SER A 186 -0.43 4.50 -4.55
C SER A 186 0.04 5.96 -4.47
N ALA A 187 -0.16 6.64 -3.34
CA ALA A 187 0.29 8.02 -3.16
C ALA A 187 1.81 8.08 -2.99
N ASP A 188 2.38 7.14 -2.22
CA ASP A 188 3.83 7.00 -2.05
C ASP A 188 4.52 6.75 -3.40
N LEU A 189 3.94 5.91 -4.26
CA LEU A 189 4.49 5.65 -5.61
C LEU A 189 4.36 6.85 -6.56
N ASP A 190 3.32 7.67 -6.40
CA ASP A 190 3.16 8.93 -7.14
C ASP A 190 4.28 9.91 -6.77
N ASP A 191 4.52 10.07 -5.48
CA ASP A 191 5.58 10.94 -4.95
C ASP A 191 6.96 10.56 -5.52
N VAL A 192 7.33 9.27 -5.46
CA VAL A 192 8.61 8.79 -6.04
C VAL A 192 8.69 9.07 -7.54
N ALA A 193 7.64 8.75 -8.30
CA ALA A 193 7.61 8.93 -9.75
C ALA A 193 7.71 10.42 -10.13
N SER A 194 7.03 11.28 -9.37
CA SER A 194 7.09 12.73 -9.54
C SER A 194 8.48 13.30 -9.21
N ALA A 195 9.11 12.83 -8.12
CA ALA A 195 10.45 13.22 -7.72
C ALA A 195 11.51 12.78 -8.75
N LEU A 196 11.35 11.61 -9.35
CA LEU A 196 12.23 11.10 -10.40
C LEU A 196 12.23 12.03 -11.62
N VAL A 197 11.04 12.35 -12.14
CA VAL A 197 10.90 13.21 -13.33
C VAL A 197 11.26 14.67 -13.00
N ARG A 198 11.04 15.12 -11.77
CA ARG A 198 11.50 16.45 -11.33
C ARG A 198 13.02 16.55 -11.30
N LYS A 199 13.73 15.52 -10.84
CA LYS A 199 15.20 15.49 -10.84
C LYS A 199 15.78 15.25 -12.25
N HIS A 200 15.11 14.43 -13.06
CA HIS A 200 15.50 14.10 -14.43
C HIS A 200 14.35 14.40 -15.41
N PRO A 201 14.14 15.67 -15.79
CA PRO A 201 13.10 16.07 -16.74
C PRO A 201 13.16 15.33 -18.08
N CYS A 202 14.35 14.88 -18.48
CA CYS A 202 14.55 14.06 -19.67
C CYS A 202 13.79 12.72 -19.64
N LEU A 203 13.33 12.24 -18.47
CA LEU A 203 12.56 11.00 -18.31
C LEU A 203 11.03 11.19 -18.40
N LYS A 204 10.55 12.40 -18.67
CA LYS A 204 9.12 12.72 -18.72
C LYS A 204 8.43 11.99 -19.88
N GLU A 205 7.44 11.16 -19.59
CA GLU A 205 6.72 10.39 -20.61
C GLU A 205 5.80 11.29 -21.46
N LYS A 206 5.93 11.21 -22.79
CA LYS A 206 5.04 11.91 -23.73
C LYS A 206 3.65 11.26 -23.71
N GLY A 207 2.60 12.08 -23.64
CA GLY A 207 1.20 11.62 -23.67
C GLY A 207 0.60 11.24 -22.31
N SER A 208 1.38 11.30 -21.23
CA SER A 208 0.85 11.20 -19.86
C SER A 208 0.50 12.58 -19.32
N ALA A 209 -0.71 12.76 -18.77
CA ALA A 209 -1.14 14.04 -18.17
C ALA A 209 -0.20 14.50 -17.05
N SER A 210 0.35 13.55 -16.26
CA SER A 210 1.32 13.86 -15.21
C SER A 210 2.77 13.83 -15.69
N GLY A 211 3.05 13.15 -16.81
CA GLY A 211 4.40 12.92 -17.32
C GLY A 211 5.21 11.85 -16.58
N TYR A 212 4.65 11.22 -15.54
CA TYR A 212 5.32 10.18 -14.74
C TYR A 212 4.44 8.96 -14.43
N TYR A 213 3.22 8.87 -14.99
CA TYR A 213 2.29 7.79 -14.68
C TYR A 213 2.83 6.39 -15.01
N GLY A 214 3.52 6.20 -16.13
CA GLY A 214 4.12 4.91 -16.48
C GLY A 214 5.27 4.52 -15.56
N TRP A 215 6.01 5.49 -15.00
CA TRP A 215 6.97 5.25 -13.92
C TRP A 215 6.28 4.74 -12.65
N LYS A 216 5.18 5.37 -12.23
CA LYS A 216 4.36 4.90 -11.09
C LYS A 216 3.91 3.44 -11.28
N ILE A 217 3.39 3.10 -12.46
CA ILE A 217 2.96 1.72 -12.77
C ILE A 217 4.16 0.76 -12.75
N SER A 218 5.29 1.16 -13.35
CA SER A 218 6.51 0.36 -13.36
C SER A 218 7.02 0.11 -11.94
N LEU A 219 7.00 1.12 -11.06
CA LEU A 219 7.37 1.01 -9.66
C LEU A 219 6.42 0.10 -8.88
N LYS A 220 5.11 0.14 -9.13
CA LYS A 220 4.13 -0.77 -8.51
C LYS A 220 4.51 -2.23 -8.76
N TYR A 221 4.80 -2.59 -10.01
CA TYR A 221 5.23 -3.94 -10.37
C TYR A 221 6.63 -4.25 -9.83
N LYS A 222 7.57 -3.31 -9.90
CA LYS A 222 8.91 -3.48 -9.38
C LYS A 222 8.89 -3.78 -7.89
N MET A 223 8.13 -3.03 -7.10
CA MET A 223 8.01 -3.25 -5.65
C MET A 223 7.36 -4.60 -5.32
N ALA A 224 6.42 -5.07 -6.13
CA ALA A 224 5.88 -6.43 -5.97
C ALA A 224 6.97 -7.50 -6.19
N ASN A 225 7.74 -7.38 -7.28
CA ASN A 225 8.83 -8.31 -7.59
C ASN A 225 9.97 -8.23 -6.56
N TYR A 226 10.32 -7.02 -6.12
CA TYR A 226 11.37 -6.78 -5.13
C TYR A 226 11.02 -7.40 -3.77
N ARG A 227 9.75 -7.28 -3.32
CA ARG A 227 9.28 -8.00 -2.14
C ARG A 227 9.40 -9.52 -2.27
N THR A 228 9.04 -10.07 -3.43
CA THR A 228 9.20 -11.51 -3.69
C THR A 228 10.67 -11.93 -3.63
N LYS A 229 11.58 -11.13 -4.21
CA LYS A 229 13.03 -11.34 -4.13
C LYS A 229 13.52 -11.35 -2.68
N LEU A 230 13.16 -10.34 -1.89
CA LEU A 230 13.54 -10.24 -0.47
C LEU A 230 12.97 -11.39 0.37
N ARG A 231 11.74 -11.83 0.10
CA ARG A 231 11.17 -13.03 0.74
C ARG A 231 12.01 -14.27 0.46
N ASN A 232 12.46 -14.45 -0.78
CA ASN A 232 13.27 -15.61 -1.16
C ASN A 232 14.68 -15.59 -0.54
N ILE A 233 15.20 -14.40 -0.19
CA ILE A 233 16.47 -14.23 0.52
C ILE A 233 16.32 -14.50 2.03
N GLY A 234 15.09 -14.56 2.55
CA GLY A 234 14.80 -14.91 3.94
C GLY A 234 14.30 -13.76 4.82
N CYS A 235 13.92 -12.61 4.26
CA CYS A 235 13.32 -11.52 5.04
C CYS A 235 11.97 -11.96 5.63
N SER A 236 11.91 -12.13 6.95
CA SER A 236 10.75 -12.76 7.61
C SER A 236 9.51 -11.86 7.63
N GLU A 237 9.71 -10.54 7.68
CA GLU A 237 8.66 -9.51 7.61
C GLU A 237 7.74 -9.74 6.40
N LEU A 238 8.31 -10.12 5.26
CA LEU A 238 7.60 -10.33 3.99
C LEU A 238 7.01 -11.74 3.84
N ASN A 239 7.35 -12.65 4.75
CA ASN A 239 6.92 -14.04 4.72
C ASN A 239 5.62 -14.28 5.51
N ILE A 240 5.25 -13.38 6.43
CA ILE A 240 4.02 -13.52 7.23
C ILE A 240 2.76 -13.37 6.38
N ASN A 241 2.83 -12.58 5.32
CA ASN A 241 1.76 -12.44 4.33
C ASN A 241 1.81 -13.54 3.24
N SER A 242 2.73 -14.51 3.33
CA SER A 242 2.84 -15.61 2.39
C SER A 242 1.88 -16.74 2.79
N HIS A 243 1.02 -17.16 1.87
CA HIS A 243 0.09 -18.28 2.07
C HIS A 243 0.79 -19.60 2.44
N LYS A 244 2.12 -19.72 2.25
CA LYS A 244 2.91 -20.94 2.52
C LYS A 244 3.09 -21.29 4.01
N ARG A 245 2.93 -20.35 4.96
CA ARG A 245 2.99 -20.68 6.41
C ARG A 245 1.66 -21.20 6.99
N LYS A 246 0.57 -21.20 6.22
CA LYS A 246 -0.71 -21.76 6.67
C LYS A 246 -0.79 -23.26 6.43
N GLY A 247 0.02 -24.00 7.17
CA GLY A 247 -0.30 -25.40 7.46
C GLY A 247 -1.54 -25.47 8.35
N SER A 248 -2.57 -26.16 7.87
CA SER A 248 -3.69 -26.79 8.59
C SER A 248 -4.68 -26.00 9.48
N MET A 249 -4.55 -24.71 9.83
CA MET A 249 -5.48 -24.12 10.85
C MET A 249 -6.04 -22.70 10.60
N GLY A 250 -5.77 -22.04 9.47
CA GLY A 250 -6.19 -20.64 9.28
C GLY A 250 -7.08 -20.37 8.07
N SER A 251 -8.37 -20.07 8.27
CA SER A 251 -9.33 -19.60 7.24
C SER A 251 -8.70 -18.55 6.28
N PRO A 252 -9.01 -18.56 4.96
CA PRO A 252 -8.44 -17.65 3.95
C PRO A 252 -8.52 -16.16 4.33
N ASN A 253 -9.51 -15.77 5.13
CA ASN A 253 -9.77 -14.38 5.52
C ASN A 253 -8.87 -13.84 6.64
N GLN A 254 -7.96 -14.65 7.19
CA GLN A 254 -7.08 -14.22 8.29
C GLN A 254 -5.70 -13.72 7.86
N VAL A 255 -5.45 -13.51 6.55
CA VAL A 255 -4.27 -12.74 6.14
C VAL A 255 -4.52 -11.29 6.51
N LYS A 256 -4.19 -10.91 7.75
CA LYS A 256 -4.09 -9.52 8.15
C LYS A 256 -2.97 -8.91 7.33
N LYS A 257 -3.31 -8.34 6.17
CA LYS A 257 -2.39 -7.45 5.46
C LYS A 257 -1.95 -6.40 6.49
N PRO A 258 -0.65 -6.08 6.61
CA PRO A 258 -0.23 -4.94 7.41
C PRO A 258 -1.16 -3.79 7.04
N ARG A 259 -1.86 -3.24 8.05
CA ARG A 259 -2.71 -2.07 7.80
C ARG A 259 -1.78 -1.05 7.16
N LYS A 260 -2.26 -0.30 6.16
CA LYS A 260 -1.44 0.57 5.27
C LYS A 260 -0.44 1.50 5.99
N ALA A 261 -0.55 1.68 7.31
CA ALA A 261 0.32 2.50 8.15
C ALA A 261 1.39 1.73 8.95
N GLU A 262 1.31 0.40 9.09
CA GLU A 262 2.31 -0.38 9.83
C GLU A 262 3.54 -0.61 8.95
N VAL A 263 4.61 0.15 9.19
CA VAL A 263 5.86 0.08 8.42
C VAL A 263 6.83 -0.97 8.96
N ASN A 264 6.71 -1.29 10.26
CA ASN A 264 7.47 -2.34 10.94
C ASN A 264 6.50 -3.41 11.45
N TYR A 265 5.91 -4.17 10.53
CA TYR A 265 4.85 -5.12 10.87
C TYR A 265 5.35 -6.29 11.72
N CYS A 266 6.48 -6.88 11.34
CA CYS A 266 7.15 -7.93 12.08
C CYS A 266 8.62 -8.00 11.63
N PRO A 267 9.47 -7.12 12.17
CA PRO A 267 10.87 -7.03 11.78
C PRO A 267 11.65 -8.27 12.26
N ASP A 268 12.69 -8.64 11.51
CA ASP A 268 13.65 -9.66 11.93
C ASP A 268 14.33 -9.27 13.25
N TYR A 269 14.79 -10.26 14.03
CA TYR A 269 15.59 -9.96 15.21
C TYR A 269 16.89 -9.22 14.84
N PRO A 270 17.38 -8.29 15.69
CA PRO A 270 18.66 -7.64 15.47
C PRO A 270 19.78 -8.66 15.29
N LEU A 271 20.81 -8.30 14.50
CA LEU A 271 21.94 -9.20 14.27
C LEU A 271 22.60 -9.64 15.57
N GLY A 272 22.76 -10.95 15.74
CA GLY A 272 23.33 -11.56 16.95
C GLY A 272 22.32 -11.79 18.08
N GLU A 273 21.09 -11.30 17.97
CA GLU A 273 20.03 -11.55 18.94
C GLU A 273 19.17 -12.75 18.54
N THR A 274 18.71 -13.50 19.53
CA THR A 274 17.82 -14.65 19.38
C THR A 274 16.59 -14.49 20.26
N LYS A 275 15.58 -15.36 20.07
CA LYS A 275 14.40 -15.38 20.93
C LYS A 275 14.77 -15.52 22.41
N ASP A 276 15.84 -16.28 22.72
CA ASP A 276 16.29 -16.51 24.08
C ASP A 276 17.02 -15.31 24.68
N THR A 277 17.90 -14.63 23.92
CA THR A 277 18.61 -13.45 24.43
C THR A 277 17.64 -12.29 24.65
N LEU A 278 16.72 -12.06 23.70
CA LEU A 278 15.64 -11.08 23.86
C LEU A 278 14.68 -11.50 25.01
N GLY A 279 14.49 -12.80 25.21
CA GLY A 279 13.73 -13.35 26.34
C GLY A 279 14.36 -13.00 27.70
N LYS A 280 15.69 -13.02 27.80
CA LYS A 280 16.43 -12.57 28.99
C LYS A 280 16.28 -11.06 29.19
N GLN A 281 16.38 -10.25 28.14
CA GLN A 281 16.16 -8.80 28.20
C GLN A 281 14.74 -8.46 28.67
N ARG A 282 13.72 -9.23 28.25
CA ARG A 282 12.34 -9.10 28.75
C ARG A 282 12.25 -9.38 30.26
N ILE A 283 12.95 -10.39 30.76
CA ILE A 283 12.96 -10.68 32.21
C ILE A 283 13.59 -9.51 32.98
N THR A 284 14.69 -8.95 32.47
CA THR A 284 15.27 -7.72 33.02
C THR A 284 14.24 -6.59 33.05
N LEU A 285 13.54 -6.35 31.94
CA LEU A 285 12.49 -5.34 31.83
C LEU A 285 11.42 -5.49 32.91
N LEU A 286 10.96 -6.70 33.22
CA LEU A 286 9.98 -6.93 34.28
C LEU A 286 10.46 -6.43 35.64
N SER A 287 11.74 -6.62 35.95
CA SER A 287 12.32 -6.10 37.20
C SER A 287 12.43 -4.57 37.17
N GLU A 288 12.85 -3.97 36.04
CA GLU A 288 13.07 -2.53 35.93
C GLU A 288 11.76 -1.71 36.01
N VAL A 289 10.64 -2.26 35.53
CA VAL A 289 9.31 -1.63 35.60
C VAL A 289 8.81 -1.46 37.03
N THR A 290 9.29 -2.27 37.98
CA THR A 290 8.88 -2.17 39.40
C THR A 290 9.66 -1.13 40.20
N LYS A 291 10.77 -0.62 39.67
CA LYS A 291 11.63 0.35 40.34
C LYS A 291 11.21 1.78 39.98
N LYS A 292 11.54 2.74 40.86
CA LYS A 292 11.25 4.16 40.66
C LYS A 292 12.31 4.83 39.77
N ASN A 293 11.92 5.84 38.98
CA ASN A 293 12.81 6.69 38.16
C ASN A 293 13.66 5.91 37.14
N ASN A 294 13.04 4.93 36.49
CA ASN A 294 13.73 3.94 35.67
C ASN A 294 13.39 4.03 34.18
N GLU A 295 12.78 5.14 33.77
CA GLU A 295 12.10 5.24 32.50
C GLU A 295 13.06 5.17 31.31
N GLN A 296 14.28 5.67 31.47
CA GLN A 296 15.30 5.59 30.41
C GLN A 296 15.77 4.15 30.18
N VAL A 297 15.90 3.36 31.24
CA VAL A 297 16.28 1.93 31.14
C VAL A 297 15.14 1.14 30.51
N ILE A 298 13.90 1.39 30.95
CA ILE A 298 12.69 0.80 30.37
C ILE A 298 12.64 1.10 28.87
N LYS A 299 12.84 2.36 28.46
CA LYS A 299 12.84 2.76 27.05
C LYS A 299 13.85 1.96 26.22
N VAL A 300 15.09 1.85 26.69
CA VAL A 300 16.16 1.11 26.00
C VAL A 300 15.81 -0.39 25.87
N LEU A 301 15.37 -1.02 26.97
CA LEU A 301 14.97 -2.43 26.95
C LEU A 301 13.75 -2.66 26.05
N MET A 302 12.81 -1.71 26.03
CA MET A 302 11.66 -1.75 25.14
C MET A 302 12.09 -1.63 23.68
N ASP A 303 13.03 -0.74 23.34
CA ASP A 303 13.58 -0.62 21.99
C ASP A 303 14.24 -1.94 21.54
N GLN A 304 15.08 -2.54 22.38
CA GLN A 304 15.79 -3.79 22.06
C GLN A 304 14.83 -4.97 21.85
N THR A 305 13.78 -5.06 22.67
CA THR A 305 12.85 -6.18 22.65
C THR A 305 11.65 -5.99 21.71
N PHE A 306 11.66 -4.93 20.88
CA PHE A 306 10.56 -4.62 19.96
C PHE A 306 10.22 -5.75 18.99
N ALA A 307 11.22 -6.33 18.34
CA ALA A 307 11.00 -7.43 17.40
C ALA A 307 10.35 -8.65 18.10
N LEU A 308 10.82 -9.02 19.30
CA LEU A 308 10.23 -10.10 20.11
C LEU A 308 8.75 -9.86 20.38
N ARG A 309 8.38 -8.64 20.76
CA ARG A 309 6.97 -8.27 20.98
C ARG A 309 6.13 -8.40 19.72
N ARG A 310 6.63 -7.95 18.56
CA ARG A 310 5.90 -8.06 17.30
C ARG A 310 5.67 -9.50 16.89
N HIS A 311 6.69 -10.35 17.04
CA HIS A 311 6.54 -11.79 16.83
C HIS A 311 5.47 -12.39 17.74
N GLU A 312 5.48 -12.08 19.04
CA GLU A 312 4.47 -12.57 19.99
C GLU A 312 3.05 -12.10 19.62
N VAL A 313 2.86 -10.82 19.28
CA VAL A 313 1.54 -10.26 18.91
C VAL A 313 1.03 -10.82 17.58
N VAL A 314 1.91 -11.01 16.60
CA VAL A 314 1.54 -11.37 15.23
C VAL A 314 1.40 -12.88 15.06
N GLU A 315 2.30 -13.66 15.66
CA GLU A 315 2.39 -15.12 15.50
C GLU A 315 1.63 -15.86 16.61
N ASP A 316 1.83 -15.49 17.88
CA ASP A 316 1.27 -16.22 19.02
C ASP A 316 -0.17 -15.77 19.36
N LEU A 317 -0.56 -14.55 18.97
CA LEU A 317 -1.90 -13.97 19.20
C LEU A 317 -2.41 -14.15 20.65
N PRO A 318 -1.62 -13.80 21.68
CA PRO A 318 -1.95 -14.07 23.07
C PRO A 318 -3.19 -13.30 23.54
N PHE A 319 -3.83 -13.81 24.60
CA PHE A 319 -4.87 -13.04 25.27
C PHE A 319 -4.30 -11.76 25.88
N ILE A 320 -5.09 -10.69 25.90
CA ILE A 320 -4.64 -9.37 26.39
C ILE A 320 -4.14 -9.41 27.83
N VAL A 321 -4.74 -10.27 28.67
CA VAL A 321 -4.34 -10.45 30.07
C VAL A 321 -2.93 -11.05 30.17
N GLU A 322 -2.64 -12.09 29.38
CA GLU A 322 -1.33 -12.74 29.34
C GLU A 322 -0.27 -11.79 28.75
N PHE A 323 -0.63 -11.09 27.68
CA PHE A 323 0.24 -10.10 27.04
C PHE A 323 0.60 -8.97 28.00
N LYS A 324 -0.39 -8.47 28.77
CA LYS A 324 -0.17 -7.45 29.81
C LYS A 324 0.80 -7.91 30.90
N ASN A 325 0.66 -9.16 31.35
CA ASN A 325 1.55 -9.72 32.37
C ASN A 325 2.99 -9.86 31.85
N ARG A 326 3.16 -10.12 30.56
CA ARG A 326 4.47 -10.27 29.92
C ARG A 326 5.13 -8.94 29.57
N TRP A 327 4.33 -7.91 29.25
CA TRP A 327 4.78 -6.59 28.82
C TRP A 327 4.07 -5.45 29.58
N PRO A 328 4.21 -5.38 30.91
CA PRO A 328 3.50 -4.39 31.72
C PRO A 328 3.87 -2.94 31.33
N ALA A 329 5.10 -2.71 30.87
CA ALA A 329 5.56 -1.41 30.38
C ALA A 329 4.67 -0.84 29.26
N LEU A 330 4.15 -1.69 28.36
CA LEU A 330 3.25 -1.29 27.26
C LEU A 330 1.91 -0.74 27.73
N PHE A 331 1.58 -0.82 29.01
CA PHE A 331 0.34 -0.29 29.58
C PHE A 331 0.57 1.05 30.29
N THR A 332 1.65 1.74 29.93
CA THR A 332 1.94 3.13 30.29
C THR A 332 1.77 4.02 29.07
N GLU A 333 1.28 5.25 29.25
CA GLU A 333 1.06 6.20 28.13
C GLU A 333 2.34 6.40 27.30
N ARG A 334 3.49 6.55 27.97
CA ARG A 334 4.79 6.75 27.35
C ARG A 334 5.17 5.62 26.40
N GLU A 335 5.09 4.37 26.87
CA GLU A 335 5.48 3.23 26.05
C GLU A 335 4.42 2.87 25.01
N VAL A 336 3.13 3.16 25.23
CA VAL A 336 2.12 3.06 24.15
C VAL A 336 2.48 3.99 23.01
N SER A 337 2.82 5.25 23.32
CA SER A 337 3.23 6.23 22.30
C SER A 337 4.54 5.83 21.62
N ALA A 338 5.52 5.33 22.37
CA ALA A 338 6.78 4.85 21.82
C ALA A 338 6.56 3.62 20.92
N GLU A 339 5.77 2.64 21.35
CA GLU A 339 5.47 1.43 20.58
C GLU A 339 4.72 1.76 19.29
N PHE A 340 3.74 2.67 19.33
CA PHE A 340 3.08 3.17 18.14
C PHE A 340 4.09 3.76 17.15
N SER A 341 5.04 4.56 17.66
CA SER A 341 6.09 5.17 16.84
C SER A 341 7.04 4.12 16.27
N ARG A 342 7.40 3.07 17.03
CA ARG A 342 8.19 1.94 16.52
C ARG A 342 7.47 1.18 15.40
N ILE A 343 6.14 1.05 15.46
CA ILE A 343 5.35 0.33 14.45
C ILE A 343 5.15 1.16 13.18
N THR A 344 4.97 2.47 13.31
CA THR A 344 4.46 3.35 12.23
C THR A 344 5.43 4.43 11.77
N THR A 345 6.54 4.64 12.49
CA THR A 345 7.48 5.78 12.39
C THR A 345 6.85 7.16 12.57
N ILE A 346 5.61 7.23 13.09
CA ILE A 346 4.87 8.48 13.31
C ILE A 346 4.76 8.77 14.82
N PRO A 347 5.03 10.01 15.28
CA PRO A 347 4.84 10.37 16.68
C PRO A 347 3.35 10.44 17.04
N LEU A 348 2.87 9.48 17.86
CA LEU A 348 1.45 9.29 18.16
C LEU A 348 0.77 10.58 18.65
N VAL A 349 1.27 11.16 19.74
CA VAL A 349 0.62 12.28 20.43
C VAL A 349 0.58 13.52 19.54
N SER A 350 1.72 13.92 18.98
CA SER A 350 1.81 15.09 18.09
C SER A 350 0.93 14.93 16.85
N LYS A 351 0.95 13.76 16.20
CA LYS A 351 0.10 13.49 15.03
C LYS A 351 -1.37 13.50 15.40
N PHE A 352 -1.75 12.86 16.51
CA PHE A 352 -3.13 12.80 16.96
C PHE A 352 -3.68 14.19 17.25
N MET A 353 -2.95 15.00 18.02
CA MET A 353 -3.37 16.37 18.37
C MET A 353 -3.47 17.25 17.12
N GLY A 354 -2.47 17.22 16.23
CA GLY A 354 -2.54 17.99 14.98
C GLY A 354 -3.70 17.58 14.06
N GLN A 355 -4.05 16.28 14.02
CA GLN A 355 -5.26 15.85 13.30
C GLN A 355 -6.54 16.29 14.01
N LEU A 356 -6.58 16.24 15.34
CA LEU A 356 -7.71 16.72 16.12
C LEU A 356 -7.96 18.21 15.86
N ASP A 357 -6.92 19.04 15.86
CA ASP A 357 -7.02 20.47 15.55
C ASP A 357 -7.58 20.70 14.14
N ASN A 358 -7.05 19.97 13.14
CA ASN A 358 -7.52 20.06 11.76
C ASN A 358 -9.00 19.74 11.57
N PHE A 359 -9.54 18.78 12.34
CA PHE A 359 -10.93 18.35 12.23
C PHE A 359 -11.87 18.98 13.28
N SER A 360 -11.33 19.68 14.28
CA SER A 360 -12.09 20.21 15.42
C SER A 360 -13.26 21.10 14.99
N THR A 361 -13.02 22.00 14.03
CA THR A 361 -14.06 22.92 13.53
C THR A 361 -15.24 22.16 12.91
N GLN A 362 -14.95 21.13 12.10
CA GLN A 362 -15.97 20.29 11.47
C GLN A 362 -16.72 19.45 12.51
N LEU A 363 -16.01 18.86 13.47
CA LEU A 363 -16.61 18.09 14.57
C LEU A 363 -17.55 18.96 15.40
N ILE A 364 -17.15 20.17 15.76
CA ILE A 364 -17.98 21.14 16.49
C ILE A 364 -19.23 21.49 15.66
N ASN A 365 -19.09 21.72 14.35
CA ASN A 365 -20.22 22.04 13.49
C ASN A 365 -21.23 20.88 13.39
N ILE A 366 -20.76 19.64 13.32
CA ILE A 366 -21.61 18.44 13.33
C ILE A 366 -22.40 18.36 14.65
N VAL A 367 -21.74 18.58 15.79
CA VAL A 367 -22.39 18.57 17.11
C VAL A 367 -23.42 19.70 17.24
N LYS A 368 -23.09 20.91 16.77
CA LYS A 368 -24.02 22.06 16.76
C LYS A 368 -25.24 21.81 15.86
N LYS A 369 -25.04 21.21 14.69
CA LYS A 369 -26.14 20.86 13.77
C LYS A 369 -27.08 19.83 14.41
N LYS A 370 -26.53 18.79 15.03
CA LYS A 370 -27.32 17.77 15.75
C LYS A 370 -28.15 18.37 16.90
N ARG A 371 -27.59 19.31 17.65
CA ARG A 371 -28.32 20.04 18.71
C ARG A 371 -29.47 20.90 18.18
N ARG A 372 -29.33 21.50 16.99
CA ARG A 372 -30.42 22.27 16.38
C ARG A 372 -31.56 21.38 15.89
N SER A 373 -31.23 20.20 15.36
CA SER A 373 -32.22 19.21 14.91
C SER A 373 -33.06 18.64 16.06
N SER A 374 -32.47 18.42 17.23
CA SER A 374 -33.19 17.91 18.41
C SER A 374 -34.08 18.95 19.11
N VAL A 375 -33.83 20.26 18.91
CA VAL A 375 -34.65 21.32 19.52
C VAL A 375 -35.90 21.64 18.67
N THR A 376 -35.91 21.27 17.38
CA THR A 376 -37.03 21.52 16.47
C THR A 376 -38.13 20.47 16.48
N GLU A 377 -37.95 19.32 17.14
CA GLU A 377 -38.99 18.26 17.22
C GLU A 377 -39.98 18.44 18.38
N ASP A 378 -39.68 19.25 19.40
CA ASP A 378 -40.53 19.38 20.60
C ASP A 378 -41.63 20.47 20.50
N HIS A 379 -41.83 21.12 19.34
CA HIS A 379 -42.76 22.26 19.22
C HIS A 379 -43.75 22.17 18.05
N LYS A 380 -44.33 20.99 17.77
CA LYS A 380 -45.51 20.87 16.89
C LYS A 380 -46.52 19.83 17.35
N HIS A 381 -47.39 20.22 18.28
CA HIS A 381 -48.75 19.70 18.33
C HIS A 381 -49.74 20.86 18.59
N PRO A 382 -50.46 21.36 17.58
CA PRO A 382 -51.71 22.05 17.83
C PRO A 382 -52.83 21.00 17.94
N VAL A 383 -53.48 20.98 19.10
CA VAL A 383 -54.73 20.27 19.34
C VAL A 383 -55.82 20.98 18.54
N SER A 384 -56.51 20.24 17.66
CA SER A 384 -57.79 20.67 17.08
C SER A 384 -58.72 19.45 17.09
N TYR A 385 -59.62 19.42 18.07
CA TYR A 385 -60.76 18.51 18.09
C TYR A 385 -61.89 19.14 17.27
N GLY A 386 -62.39 18.39 16.31
CA GLY A 386 -63.34 18.82 15.29
C GLY A 386 -64.74 19.12 15.83
N SER A 387 -65.40 20.08 15.17
CA SER A 387 -66.82 20.36 15.32
C SER A 387 -67.66 19.27 14.62
N GLU A 388 -68.63 18.78 15.37
CA GLU A 388 -69.67 17.85 14.97
C GLU A 388 -70.56 18.42 13.86
N CYS A 389 -70.98 17.54 12.94
CA CYS A 389 -72.15 17.74 12.08
C CYS A 389 -73.09 16.55 12.29
N HIS A 390 -74.25 16.80 12.90
CA HIS A 390 -75.42 15.95 12.75
C HIS A 390 -76.68 16.81 12.64
N HIS A 391 -77.37 16.56 11.51
CA HIS A 391 -78.72 16.93 11.06
C HIS A 391 -79.05 18.37 10.67
#